data_AF-A0A1X7T3L9-F1
#
_entry.id   AF-A0A1X7T3L9-F1
#
_cell.length_a   1.000
_cell.length_b   1.000
_cell.length_c   1.000
_cell.angle_alpha   90.00
_cell.angle_beta   90.00
_cell.angle_gamma   90.00
#
_symmetry.space_group_name_H-M   'P 1'
#
loop_
_entity.id
_entity.type
_entity.pdbx_description
1 polymer ?
#
loop_
_entity_poly.entity_id
_entity_poly.type
_entity_poly.pdbx_seq_one_letter_code
_entity_poly.pdbx_strand_id
1 'polypeptide(L)'
;MKTNKRDTGKRDMDTGKTMDPIRPLTGVGPSNIIGSVLGGNSVGPSSIGTSANNSIINLDLSSIPSLPSVMNENTSEIDNLTNQIAASRSRDSKRDTAEYLVERGILYRKLGFLEEAMKDFTEALEVCSFLSTPHWERHLLFLVLGKEKSAVDELTQLLKKDANHGLGFLSKGILLAKRGDLSSAIDNITRAIWKDDKNPKLIFLRAELREKRGETEAAMSDYATVVKLQPNNEEALIRQAKHRFNKRWFKDDMWNMVTPSLLEGRPNTYTYSKSLGEQIIMEEAHDLPVAILRPSIIGAAVKDPLPGWIDCFHGPGGLFVATGKGLLRVLRADINGKADIVPVDFVNNMLLSVGWATAMNKSKDIKVYHSNTGTQNPITWIQLYPLVIKSYYDNPFDWIFHRPKIYLCRPAFSWPLWHLFLHSIPAYVMDFIFTLLGKKAMYV
;
A
#
# COMPACT_ATOMS: atom_id res chain seq x y z
N MET A 1 0.40 52.81 53.91
CA MET A 1 -0.86 52.79 53.13
C MET A 1 -1.46 51.40 53.29
N LYS A 2 -2.31 51.06 54.27
CA LYS A 2 -3.74 51.46 54.47
C LYS A 2 -4.47 51.41 53.13
N THR A 3 -5.43 50.52 52.85
CA THR A 3 -6.61 50.03 53.62
C THR A 3 -7.03 48.66 53.02
N ASN A 4 -7.33 47.55 53.70
CA ASN A 4 -8.20 47.18 54.83
C ASN A 4 -9.67 47.66 54.77
N LYS A 5 -10.61 46.72 54.58
CA LYS A 5 -12.03 46.65 55.01
C LYS A 5 -12.76 45.63 54.13
N ARG A 6 -13.74 44.85 54.57
CA ARG A 6 -14.24 44.43 55.89
C ARG A 6 -15.23 43.30 55.61
N ASP A 7 -15.28 42.39 56.55
CA ASP A 7 -16.26 41.33 56.74
C ASP A 7 -17.66 41.91 57.04
N THR A 8 -18.73 41.30 56.50
CA THR A 8 -20.07 41.21 57.13
C THR A 8 -20.87 40.09 56.49
N GLY A 9 -21.09 39.01 57.23
CA GLY A 9 -22.14 38.04 56.93
C GLY A 9 -23.54 38.60 57.21
N LYS A 10 -24.53 38.13 56.46
CA LYS A 10 -25.93 37.99 56.90
C LYS A 10 -26.64 36.90 56.09
N ARG A 11 -27.44 36.13 56.82
CA ARG A 11 -28.21 34.94 56.45
C ARG A 11 -29.54 35.29 55.75
N ASP A 12 -30.01 34.31 54.98
CA ASP A 12 -31.38 33.93 54.58
C ASP A 12 -32.26 34.89 53.75
N MET A 13 -32.58 34.52 52.51
CA MET A 13 -33.87 33.88 52.18
C MET A 13 -33.98 33.53 50.68
N ASP A 14 -34.46 32.31 50.46
CA ASP A 14 -34.92 31.69 49.22
C ASP A 14 -35.98 32.53 48.50
N THR A 15 -35.80 32.79 47.20
CA THR A 15 -36.90 32.88 46.21
C THR A 15 -36.34 32.89 44.78
N GLY A 16 -36.80 31.94 43.95
CA GLY A 16 -37.05 32.25 42.53
C GLY A 16 -36.02 31.78 41.51
N LYS A 17 -36.19 30.53 41.07
CA LYS A 17 -35.93 29.97 39.73
C LYS A 17 -35.64 30.99 38.59
N THR A 18 -34.46 30.87 37.99
CA THR A 18 -34.25 30.93 36.54
C THR A 18 -33.12 29.97 36.17
N MET A 19 -33.42 28.90 35.43
CA MET A 19 -32.43 27.96 34.90
C MET A 19 -31.63 28.64 33.78
N ASP A 20 -30.30 28.58 33.88
CA ASP A 20 -29.39 28.87 32.79
C ASP A 20 -29.57 27.86 31.64
N PRO A 21 -29.45 28.28 30.37
CA PRO A 21 -29.47 27.37 29.24
C PRO A 21 -28.26 26.44 29.27
N ILE A 22 -28.52 25.13 29.31
CA ILE A 22 -27.54 24.05 29.27
C ILE A 22 -26.77 24.12 27.95
N ARG A 23 -25.44 24.19 28.03
CA ARG A 23 -24.53 24.13 26.88
C ARG A 23 -24.59 22.73 26.23
N PRO A 24 -24.59 22.61 24.89
CA PRO A 24 -24.43 21.32 24.24
C PRO A 24 -23.04 20.75 24.53
N LEU A 25 -23.00 19.46 24.92
CA LEU A 25 -21.78 18.68 25.08
C LEU A 25 -21.17 18.40 23.69
N THR A 26 -20.44 19.36 23.14
CA THR A 26 -19.54 19.16 22.01
C THR A 26 -18.27 18.47 22.50
N GLY A 27 -18.20 17.14 22.37
CA GLY A 27 -17.12 16.39 23.00
C GLY A 27 -16.79 15.02 22.43
N VAL A 28 -17.02 14.75 21.13
CA VAL A 28 -16.31 13.66 20.43
C VAL A 28 -16.12 14.06 18.95
N GLY A 29 -14.87 14.27 18.54
CA GLY A 29 -14.51 14.57 17.15
C GLY A 29 -14.63 13.37 16.21
N PRO A 30 -14.64 13.58 14.88
CA PRO A 30 -15.05 12.61 13.86
C PRO A 30 -13.96 11.59 13.44
N SER A 31 -13.00 11.24 14.30
CA SER A 31 -11.85 10.40 13.91
C SER A 31 -12.13 8.92 13.63
N ASN A 32 -13.29 8.37 14.03
CA ASN A 32 -13.55 6.93 13.99
C ASN A 32 -14.52 6.41 12.91
N ILE A 33 -15.02 7.26 12.00
CA ILE A 33 -16.06 6.84 11.01
C ILE A 33 -15.46 6.30 9.70
N ILE A 34 -14.16 6.45 9.45
CA ILE A 34 -13.54 6.05 8.17
C ILE A 34 -13.31 4.52 8.05
N GLY A 35 -13.42 3.76 9.15
CA GLY A 35 -12.96 2.36 9.22
C GLY A 35 -13.94 1.25 8.79
N SER A 36 -15.23 1.52 8.56
CA SER A 36 -16.24 0.43 8.47
C SER A 36 -16.92 0.22 7.10
N VAL A 37 -16.52 0.95 6.05
CA VAL A 37 -17.21 0.89 4.73
C VAL A 37 -16.50 0.02 3.68
N LEU A 38 -15.33 -0.55 4.00
CA LEU A 38 -14.54 -1.33 3.04
C LEU A 38 -14.32 -2.77 3.53
N GLY A 39 -15.30 -3.64 3.27
CA GLY A 39 -15.17 -5.08 3.47
C GLY A 39 -15.88 -5.85 2.36
N GLY A 40 -15.11 -6.52 1.51
CA GLY A 40 -15.61 -7.40 0.45
C GLY A 40 -14.48 -8.27 -0.10
N ASN A 41 -14.37 -9.49 0.44
CA ASN A 41 -13.43 -10.52 0.02
C ASN A 41 -13.81 -11.12 -1.34
N SER A 42 -12.83 -11.32 -2.21
CA SER A 42 -12.75 -12.49 -3.09
C SER A 42 -11.29 -12.89 -3.25
N VAL A 43 -10.98 -14.15 -2.90
CA VAL A 43 -9.64 -14.75 -2.95
C VAL A 43 -9.54 -15.67 -4.15
N GLY A 44 -8.47 -15.52 -4.93
CA GLY A 44 -7.99 -16.45 -5.96
C GLY A 44 -6.50 -16.18 -6.24
N PRO A 45 -5.69 -17.20 -6.58
CA PRO A 45 -4.35 -17.32 -6.00
C PRO A 45 -3.21 -16.72 -6.84
N SER A 46 -2.08 -16.56 -6.16
CA SER A 46 -0.69 -16.44 -6.63
C SER A 46 -0.12 -15.05 -6.97
N SER A 47 0.74 -14.62 -6.03
CA SER A 47 2.00 -13.89 -6.21
C SER A 47 1.99 -12.56 -6.95
N ILE A 48 2.02 -11.47 -6.16
CA ILE A 48 3.03 -10.40 -6.19
C ILE A 48 2.84 -9.61 -4.88
N GLY A 49 3.94 -9.40 -4.14
CA GLY A 49 3.91 -8.82 -2.80
C GLY A 49 3.24 -7.45 -2.76
N THR A 50 2.14 -7.38 -2.01
CA THR A 50 1.52 -6.14 -1.56
C THR A 50 1.89 -5.94 -0.10
N SER A 51 2.71 -4.92 0.18
CA SER A 51 2.72 -4.26 1.48
C SER A 51 1.37 -3.55 1.65
N ALA A 52 0.34 -4.32 1.99
CA ALA A 52 -0.85 -3.78 2.59
C ALA A 52 -0.47 -3.40 4.02
N ASN A 53 0.08 -2.19 4.19
CA ASN A 53 0.15 -1.55 5.50
C ASN A 53 -1.27 -1.26 5.95
N ASN A 54 -1.89 -2.26 6.57
CA ASN A 54 -3.01 -2.11 7.46
C ASN A 54 -2.60 -1.15 8.58
N SER A 55 -2.83 0.15 8.38
CA SER A 55 -2.92 1.10 9.49
C SER A 55 -4.23 0.81 10.24
N ILE A 56 -4.24 -0.31 10.97
CA ILE A 56 -5.22 -0.57 12.02
C ILE A 56 -4.95 0.49 13.08
N ILE A 57 -5.91 1.39 13.23
CA ILE A 57 -6.03 2.23 14.42
C ILE A 57 -6.15 1.24 15.59
N ASN A 58 -5.06 1.05 16.32
CA ASN A 58 -5.09 0.35 17.60
C ASN A 58 -5.99 1.16 18.53
N LEU A 59 -7.24 0.72 18.68
CA LEU A 59 -8.07 1.07 19.82
C LEU A 59 -7.44 0.39 21.03
N ASP A 60 -6.86 1.19 21.92
CA ASP A 60 -6.40 0.75 23.22
C ASP A 60 -7.60 0.26 24.05
N LEU A 61 -7.89 -1.03 23.93
CA LEU A 61 -8.96 -1.76 24.60
C LEU A 61 -8.80 -1.77 26.14
N SER A 62 -7.67 -1.33 26.68
CA SER A 62 -7.43 -1.29 28.14
C SER A 62 -8.15 -0.14 28.85
N SER A 63 -8.71 0.81 28.09
CA SER A 63 -9.43 1.98 28.61
C SER A 63 -10.96 1.87 28.52
N ILE A 64 -11.50 0.75 28.05
CA ILE A 64 -12.95 0.54 27.93
C ILE A 64 -13.51 0.19 29.32
N PRO A 65 -14.44 0.98 29.87
CA PRO A 65 -15.16 0.63 31.09
C PRO A 65 -15.80 -0.75 30.90
N SER A 66 -15.76 -1.60 31.93
CA SER A 66 -16.34 -2.95 31.88
C SER A 66 -17.76 -2.94 31.27
N LEU A 67 -18.00 -3.77 30.25
CA LEU A 67 -19.27 -3.88 29.49
C LEU A 67 -20.58 -3.77 30.31
N PRO A 68 -20.68 -4.27 31.56
CA PRO A 68 -21.91 -4.17 32.34
C PRO A 68 -22.30 -2.75 32.78
N SER A 69 -21.32 -1.85 33.03
CA SER A 69 -21.62 -0.50 33.52
C SER A 69 -22.24 0.39 32.43
N VAL A 70 -21.75 0.24 31.19
CA VAL A 70 -22.21 0.98 30.01
C VAL A 70 -23.63 0.59 29.61
N MET A 71 -24.03 -0.68 29.81
CA MET A 71 -25.40 -1.12 29.55
C MET A 71 -26.41 -0.56 30.56
N ASN A 72 -26.04 -0.46 31.84
CA ASN A 72 -26.93 0.05 32.89
C ASN A 72 -27.15 1.56 32.81
N GLU A 73 -26.12 2.34 32.45
CA GLU A 73 -26.26 3.79 32.28
C GLU A 73 -27.16 4.13 31.08
N ASN A 74 -26.91 3.52 29.92
CA ASN A 74 -27.70 3.79 28.71
C ASN A 74 -29.19 3.37 28.84
N THR A 75 -29.50 2.34 29.62
CA THR A 75 -30.90 1.92 29.87
C THR A 75 -31.64 2.92 30.77
N SER A 76 -30.99 3.40 31.83
CA SER A 76 -31.56 4.47 32.67
C SER A 76 -31.77 5.78 31.90
N GLU A 77 -30.89 6.08 30.94
CA GLU A 77 -30.99 7.26 30.09
C GLU A 77 -32.12 7.15 29.06
N ILE A 78 -32.36 5.95 28.51
CA ILE A 78 -33.52 5.66 27.65
C ILE A 78 -34.84 5.85 28.40
N ASP A 79 -34.93 5.39 29.65
CA ASP A 79 -36.11 5.59 30.49
C ASP A 79 -36.36 7.08 30.78
N ASN A 80 -35.28 7.82 31.09
CA ASN A 80 -35.35 9.27 31.27
C ASN A 80 -35.85 9.98 29.99
N LEU A 81 -35.26 9.67 28.83
CA LEU A 81 -35.68 10.26 27.55
C LEU A 81 -37.12 9.88 27.21
N THR A 82 -37.56 8.68 27.54
CA THR A 82 -38.97 8.25 27.35
C THR A 82 -39.93 9.10 28.18
N ASN A 83 -39.58 9.40 29.44
CA ASN A 83 -40.35 10.31 30.27
C ASN A 83 -40.34 11.75 29.75
N GLN A 84 -39.19 12.23 29.25
CA GLN A 84 -39.06 13.58 28.67
C GLN A 84 -39.88 13.74 27.39
N ILE A 85 -39.93 12.71 26.53
CA ILE A 85 -40.79 12.67 25.33
C ILE A 85 -42.27 12.76 25.72
N ALA A 86 -42.70 12.03 26.76
CA ALA A 86 -44.08 12.10 27.25
C ALA A 86 -44.41 13.49 27.81
N ALA A 87 -43.49 14.08 28.58
CA ALA A 87 -43.65 15.42 29.12
C ALA A 87 -43.66 16.50 28.04
N SER A 88 -42.80 16.41 27.02
CA SER A 88 -42.74 17.39 25.93
C SER A 88 -43.99 17.35 25.04
N ARG A 89 -44.57 16.16 24.83
CA ARG A 89 -45.88 15.99 24.17
C ARG A 89 -47.00 16.65 24.93
N SER A 90 -47.01 16.51 26.26
CA SER A 90 -48.03 17.17 27.11
C SER A 90 -47.96 18.70 27.09
N ARG A 91 -46.80 19.27 26.71
CA ARG A 91 -46.57 20.71 26.60
C ARG A 91 -46.69 21.23 25.16
N ASP A 92 -47.12 20.39 24.21
CA ASP A 92 -47.19 20.68 22.77
C ASP A 92 -45.88 21.21 22.14
N SER A 93 -44.72 20.91 22.75
CA SER A 93 -43.42 21.33 22.21
C SER A 93 -42.94 20.31 21.16
N LYS A 94 -43.29 20.55 19.90
CA LYS A 94 -42.93 19.67 18.76
C LYS A 94 -41.41 19.57 18.56
N ARG A 95 -40.69 20.67 18.74
CA ARG A 95 -39.23 20.70 18.55
C ARG A 95 -38.53 19.83 19.60
N ASP A 96 -38.81 20.06 20.88
CA ASP A 96 -38.16 19.32 21.97
C ASP A 96 -38.50 17.84 21.90
N THR A 97 -39.76 17.51 21.57
CA THR A 97 -40.18 16.11 21.36
C THR A 97 -39.35 15.42 20.29
N ALA A 98 -39.08 16.10 19.17
CA ALA A 98 -38.26 15.54 18.09
C ALA A 98 -36.77 15.46 18.46
N GLU A 99 -36.22 16.41 19.21
CA GLU A 99 -34.84 16.36 19.71
C GLU A 99 -34.65 15.18 20.68
N TYR A 100 -35.56 14.96 21.63
CA TYR A 100 -35.51 13.80 22.54
C TYR A 100 -35.67 12.45 21.81
N LEU A 101 -36.54 12.38 20.79
CA LEU A 101 -36.67 11.19 19.94
C LEU A 101 -35.35 10.89 19.21
N VAL A 102 -34.65 11.91 18.71
CA VAL A 102 -33.33 11.74 18.07
C VAL A 102 -32.30 11.21 19.07
N GLU A 103 -32.23 11.79 20.26
CA GLU A 103 -31.29 11.35 21.30
C GLU A 103 -31.54 9.89 21.69
N ARG A 104 -32.81 9.51 21.90
CA ARG A 104 -33.18 8.12 22.23
C ARG A 104 -32.88 7.17 21.06
N GLY A 105 -33.17 7.57 19.83
CA GLY A 105 -32.83 6.80 18.63
C GLY A 105 -31.32 6.57 18.47
N ILE A 106 -30.48 7.55 18.81
CA ILE A 106 -29.02 7.41 18.82
C ILE A 106 -28.57 6.37 19.86
N LEU A 107 -29.16 6.37 21.05
CA LEU A 107 -28.89 5.36 22.07
C LEU A 107 -29.31 3.96 21.62
N TYR A 108 -30.53 3.81 21.07
CA TYR A 108 -30.98 2.54 20.49
C TYR A 108 -30.03 2.02 19.41
N ARG A 109 -29.56 2.90 18.51
CA ARG A 109 -28.55 2.53 17.50
C ARG A 109 -27.25 2.06 18.13
N LYS A 110 -26.75 2.75 19.17
CA LYS A 110 -25.50 2.36 19.88
C LYS A 110 -25.63 1.01 20.58
N LEU A 111 -26.82 0.68 21.09
CA LEU A 111 -27.13 -0.59 21.75
C LEU A 111 -27.46 -1.73 20.76
N GLY A 112 -27.62 -1.44 19.47
CA GLY A 112 -27.94 -2.42 18.43
C GLY A 112 -29.44 -2.64 18.19
N PHE A 113 -30.31 -1.88 18.85
CA PHE A 113 -31.76 -1.87 18.64
C PHE A 113 -32.12 -1.05 17.39
N LEU A 114 -31.84 -1.61 16.22
CA LEU A 114 -31.92 -0.88 14.94
C LEU A 114 -33.35 -0.54 14.52
N GLU A 115 -34.32 -1.38 14.85
CA GLU A 115 -35.74 -1.15 14.49
C GLU A 115 -36.34 -0.03 15.32
N GLU A 116 -36.06 -0.03 16.63
CA GLU A 116 -36.48 1.00 17.58
C GLU A 116 -35.82 2.34 17.23
N ALA A 117 -34.53 2.34 16.90
CA ALA A 117 -33.83 3.52 16.42
C ALA A 117 -34.48 4.09 15.14
N MET A 118 -34.78 3.23 14.16
CA MET A 118 -35.43 3.65 12.92
C MET A 118 -36.83 4.24 13.17
N LYS A 119 -37.59 3.65 14.10
CA LYS A 119 -38.91 4.13 14.50
C LYS A 119 -38.82 5.54 15.10
N ASP A 120 -37.92 5.73 16.07
CA ASP A 120 -37.71 7.03 16.73
C ASP A 120 -37.27 8.11 15.74
N PHE A 121 -36.35 7.81 14.81
CA PHE A 121 -35.95 8.78 13.79
C PHE A 121 -37.05 9.09 12.77
N THR A 122 -37.92 8.13 12.47
CA THR A 122 -39.09 8.36 11.59
C THR A 122 -40.08 9.28 12.29
N GLU A 123 -40.42 8.98 13.54
CA GLU A 123 -41.33 9.78 14.34
C GLU A 123 -40.79 11.21 14.56
N ALA A 124 -39.47 11.36 14.78
CA ALA A 124 -38.84 12.67 14.90
C ALA A 124 -39.05 13.53 13.63
N LEU A 125 -38.99 12.93 12.44
CA LEU A 125 -39.22 13.63 11.17
C LEU A 125 -40.70 13.97 10.92
N GLU A 126 -41.63 13.15 11.42
CA GLU A 126 -43.07 13.40 11.35
C GLU A 126 -43.49 14.56 12.28
N VAL A 127 -42.93 14.59 13.50
CA VAL A 127 -43.18 15.66 14.47
C VAL A 127 -42.50 16.96 14.02
N CYS A 128 -41.29 16.87 13.47
CA CYS A 128 -40.46 18.00 13.16
C CYS A 128 -39.66 17.81 11.85
N SER A 129 -40.19 18.36 10.76
CA SER A 129 -39.61 18.17 9.43
C SER A 129 -38.38 19.04 9.15
N PHE A 130 -37.97 19.98 10.02
CA PHE A 130 -36.81 20.85 9.75
C PHE A 130 -35.48 20.26 10.23
N LEU A 131 -35.50 19.25 11.11
CA LEU A 131 -34.28 18.66 11.65
C LEU A 131 -33.50 17.89 10.57
N SER A 132 -32.19 18.10 10.53
CA SER A 132 -31.25 17.44 9.63
C SER A 132 -30.67 16.16 10.23
N THR A 133 -30.42 16.14 11.54
CA THR A 133 -29.83 15.01 12.30
C THR A 133 -30.52 13.66 12.08
N PRO A 134 -31.88 13.55 12.07
CA PRO A 134 -32.53 12.26 11.81
C PRO A 134 -32.17 11.67 10.45
N HIS A 135 -32.00 12.49 9.40
CA HIS A 135 -31.58 12.02 8.08
C HIS A 135 -30.15 11.47 8.11
N TRP A 136 -29.23 12.10 8.86
CA TRP A 136 -27.88 11.58 9.06
C TRP A 136 -27.92 10.23 9.78
N GLU A 137 -28.64 10.10 10.89
CA GLU A 137 -28.67 8.82 11.62
C GLU A 137 -29.39 7.70 10.84
N ARG A 138 -30.47 8.01 10.12
CA ARG A 138 -31.14 7.05 9.22
C ARG A 138 -30.24 6.59 8.08
N HIS A 139 -29.42 7.48 7.50
CA HIS A 139 -28.48 7.05 6.45
C HIS A 139 -27.51 6.00 6.99
N LEU A 140 -26.99 6.17 8.22
CA LEU A 140 -26.10 5.20 8.85
C LEU A 140 -26.81 3.85 9.05
N LEU A 141 -28.06 3.86 9.53
CA LEU A 141 -28.86 2.64 9.66
C LEU A 141 -29.06 1.95 8.30
N PHE A 142 -29.36 2.71 7.24
CA PHE A 142 -29.50 2.12 5.89
C PHE A 142 -28.20 1.53 5.36
N LEU A 143 -27.04 2.09 5.70
CA LEU A 143 -25.75 1.49 5.37
C LEU A 143 -25.54 0.16 6.08
N VAL A 144 -25.86 0.08 7.38
CA VAL A 144 -25.81 -1.18 8.15
C VAL A 144 -26.75 -2.23 7.56
N LEU A 145 -27.93 -1.83 7.09
CA LEU A 145 -28.91 -2.71 6.45
C LEU A 145 -28.58 -3.03 4.97
N GLY A 146 -27.46 -2.54 4.43
CA GLY A 146 -27.09 -2.73 3.01
C GLY A 146 -27.99 -2.01 2.00
N LYS A 147 -28.87 -1.11 2.46
CA LYS A 147 -29.82 -0.35 1.64
C LYS A 147 -29.20 0.95 1.14
N GLU A 148 -28.19 0.83 0.29
CA GLU A 148 -27.41 1.99 -0.18
C GLU A 148 -28.26 3.06 -0.88
N LYS A 149 -29.30 2.67 -1.64
CA LYS A 149 -30.18 3.62 -2.36
C LYS A 149 -30.86 4.56 -1.39
N SER A 150 -31.53 3.99 -0.39
CA SER A 150 -32.16 4.73 0.71
C SER A 150 -31.16 5.60 1.46
N ALA A 151 -29.93 5.13 1.70
CA ALA A 151 -28.90 5.96 2.34
C ALA A 151 -28.55 7.22 1.52
N VAL A 152 -28.43 7.11 0.19
CA VAL A 152 -28.20 8.27 -0.69
C VAL A 152 -29.39 9.23 -0.71
N ASP A 153 -30.61 8.71 -0.65
CA ASP A 153 -31.83 9.52 -0.59
C ASP A 153 -31.90 10.32 0.72
N GLU A 154 -31.62 9.68 1.87
CA GLU A 154 -31.52 10.34 3.17
C GLU A 154 -30.44 11.43 3.18
N LEU A 155 -29.26 11.15 2.63
CA LEU A 155 -28.19 12.15 2.48
C LEU A 155 -28.61 13.32 1.57
N THR A 156 -29.47 13.07 0.57
CA THR A 156 -29.99 14.13 -0.29
C THR A 156 -30.96 15.03 0.46
N GLN A 157 -31.81 14.47 1.32
CA GLN A 157 -32.69 15.26 2.19
C GLN A 157 -31.89 16.01 3.26
N LEU A 158 -30.88 15.37 3.85
CA LEU A 158 -29.94 15.99 4.78
C LEU A 158 -29.32 17.25 4.17
N LEU A 159 -28.72 17.14 2.98
CA LEU A 159 -28.00 18.23 2.32
C LEU A 159 -28.91 19.35 1.80
N LYS A 160 -30.21 19.10 1.64
CA LYS A 160 -31.21 20.15 1.37
C LYS A 160 -31.48 21.01 2.61
N LYS A 161 -31.44 20.41 3.80
CA LYS A 161 -31.69 21.08 5.08
C LYS A 161 -30.42 21.73 5.66
N ASP A 162 -29.31 21.02 5.55
CA ASP A 162 -27.99 21.45 6.01
C ASP A 162 -26.99 21.41 4.85
N ALA A 163 -26.90 22.52 4.12
CA ALA A 163 -25.97 22.69 3.00
C ALA A 163 -24.49 22.82 3.45
N ASN A 164 -24.23 22.92 4.76
CA ASN A 164 -22.89 23.02 5.32
C ASN A 164 -22.37 21.68 5.86
N HIS A 165 -23.13 20.59 5.70
CA HIS A 165 -22.77 19.27 6.21
C HIS A 165 -21.63 18.60 5.41
N GLY A 166 -20.38 18.90 5.74
CA GLY A 166 -19.19 18.37 5.05
C GLY A 166 -19.12 16.83 5.01
N LEU A 167 -19.41 16.16 6.13
CA LEU A 167 -19.44 14.70 6.21
C LEU A 167 -20.55 14.07 5.34
N GLY A 168 -21.64 14.80 5.10
CA GLY A 168 -22.75 14.35 4.26
C GLY A 168 -22.36 14.32 2.80
N PHE A 169 -21.66 15.36 2.34
CA PHE A 169 -21.06 15.39 1.01
C PHE A 169 -20.03 14.27 0.84
N LEU A 170 -19.16 14.04 1.84
CA LEU A 170 -18.20 12.93 1.82
C LEU A 170 -18.89 11.57 1.69
N SER A 171 -19.83 11.25 2.60
CA SER A 171 -20.55 9.97 2.61
C SER A 171 -21.29 9.75 1.28
N LYS A 172 -21.98 10.78 0.78
CA LYS A 172 -22.69 10.71 -0.51
C LYS A 172 -21.72 10.49 -1.67
N GLY A 173 -20.58 11.19 -1.70
CA GLY A 173 -19.55 11.01 -2.72
C GLY A 173 -19.00 9.59 -2.77
N ILE A 174 -18.72 8.99 -1.60
CA ILE A 174 -18.24 7.60 -1.50
C ILE A 174 -19.29 6.61 -2.03
N LEU A 175 -20.56 6.78 -1.65
CA LEU A 175 -21.63 5.88 -2.12
C LEU A 175 -21.86 5.98 -3.63
N LEU A 176 -21.75 7.18 -4.20
CA LEU A 176 -21.85 7.39 -5.64
C LEU A 176 -20.66 6.77 -6.39
N ALA A 177 -19.45 6.91 -5.84
CA ALA A 177 -18.25 6.27 -6.39
C ALA A 177 -18.37 4.74 -6.41
N LYS A 178 -18.94 4.14 -5.36
CA LYS A 178 -19.18 2.68 -5.30
C LYS A 178 -20.15 2.20 -6.38
N ARG A 179 -21.09 3.06 -6.81
CA ARG A 179 -22.01 2.78 -7.93
C ARG A 179 -21.41 3.03 -9.32
N GLY A 180 -20.19 3.56 -9.40
CA GLY A 180 -19.54 3.94 -10.65
C GLY A 180 -19.90 5.34 -11.17
N ASP A 181 -20.73 6.11 -10.46
CA ASP A 181 -20.98 7.51 -10.81
C ASP A 181 -19.85 8.40 -10.31
N LEU A 182 -18.73 8.34 -11.02
CA LEU A 182 -17.50 9.06 -10.69
C LEU A 182 -17.70 10.58 -10.75
N SER A 183 -18.54 11.07 -11.65
CA SER A 183 -18.75 12.51 -11.83
C SER A 183 -19.47 13.13 -10.65
N SER A 184 -20.62 12.57 -10.26
CA SER A 184 -21.33 13.04 -9.08
C SER A 184 -20.51 12.81 -7.81
N ALA A 185 -19.71 11.73 -7.75
CA ALA A 185 -18.81 11.49 -6.62
C ALA A 185 -17.77 12.61 -6.46
N ILE A 186 -17.05 12.96 -7.53
CA ILE A 186 -16.03 14.02 -7.53
C ILE A 186 -16.63 15.37 -7.14
N ASP A 187 -17.84 15.70 -7.62
CA ASP A 187 -18.52 16.93 -7.26
C ASP A 187 -18.87 16.99 -5.77
N ASN A 188 -19.38 15.89 -5.21
CA ASN A 188 -19.68 15.81 -3.78
C ASN A 188 -18.40 15.89 -2.94
N ILE A 189 -17.33 15.17 -3.29
CA ILE A 189 -16.04 15.27 -2.58
C ILE A 189 -15.46 16.68 -2.70
N THR A 190 -15.60 17.35 -3.85
CA THR A 190 -15.15 18.74 -4.01
C THR A 190 -15.89 19.70 -3.08
N ARG A 191 -17.20 19.52 -2.90
CA ARG A 191 -17.98 20.28 -1.91
C ARG A 191 -17.55 19.97 -0.48
N ALA A 192 -17.20 18.71 -0.18
CA ALA A 192 -16.65 18.33 1.12
C ALA A 192 -15.29 19.03 1.38
N ILE A 193 -14.40 19.08 0.38
CA ILE A 193 -13.12 19.80 0.47
C ILE A 193 -13.33 21.30 0.72
N TRP A 194 -14.34 21.93 0.11
CA TRP A 194 -14.64 23.34 0.41
C TRP A 194 -15.05 23.59 1.86
N LYS A 195 -15.48 22.57 2.61
CA LYS A 195 -15.81 22.67 4.04
C LYS A 195 -14.60 22.40 4.94
N ASP A 196 -13.67 21.58 4.48
CA ASP A 196 -12.46 21.18 5.20
C ASP A 196 -11.28 21.08 4.22
N ASP A 197 -10.75 22.25 3.84
CA ASP A 197 -9.79 22.43 2.75
C ASP A 197 -8.37 21.97 3.11
N LYS A 198 -8.11 21.79 4.40
CA LYS A 198 -6.84 21.32 4.96
C LYS A 198 -6.81 19.82 5.23
N ASN A 199 -7.85 19.08 4.84
CA ASN A 199 -7.91 17.65 5.06
C ASN A 199 -7.31 16.87 3.90
N PRO A 200 -6.08 16.34 4.03
CA PRO A 200 -5.40 15.65 2.95
C PRO A 200 -6.12 14.37 2.51
N LYS A 201 -6.90 13.75 3.40
CA LYS A 201 -7.68 12.53 3.06
C LYS A 201 -8.76 12.83 2.03
N LEU A 202 -9.44 13.97 2.13
CA LEU A 202 -10.48 14.37 1.16
C LEU A 202 -9.88 14.67 -0.21
N ILE A 203 -8.74 15.38 -0.23
CA ILE A 203 -8.02 15.72 -1.45
C ILE A 203 -7.48 14.46 -2.12
N PHE A 204 -6.92 13.53 -1.34
CA PHE A 204 -6.44 12.25 -1.83
C PHE A 204 -7.58 11.43 -2.44
N LEU A 205 -8.73 11.33 -1.76
CA LEU A 205 -9.90 10.63 -2.29
C LEU A 205 -10.39 11.23 -3.62
N ARG A 206 -10.38 12.57 -3.76
CA ARG A 206 -10.69 13.22 -5.04
C ARG A 206 -9.69 12.84 -6.12
N ALA A 207 -8.40 12.80 -5.79
CA ALA A 207 -7.34 12.40 -6.72
C ALA A 207 -7.57 10.99 -7.26
N GLU A 208 -7.89 10.03 -6.39
CA GLU A 208 -8.19 8.65 -6.78
C GLU A 208 -9.41 8.55 -7.70
N LEU A 209 -10.48 9.29 -7.40
CA LEU A 209 -11.67 9.30 -8.25
C LEU A 209 -11.38 9.92 -9.62
N ARG A 210 -10.58 10.99 -9.68
CA ARG A 210 -10.13 11.61 -10.93
C ARG A 210 -9.24 10.67 -11.74
N GLU A 211 -8.33 9.95 -11.10
CA GLU A 211 -7.50 8.92 -11.74
C GLU A 211 -8.37 7.81 -12.34
N LYS A 212 -9.35 7.30 -11.59
CA LYS A 212 -10.33 6.31 -12.11
C LYS A 212 -11.16 6.83 -13.27
N ARG A 213 -11.43 8.13 -13.32
CA ARG A 213 -12.14 8.80 -14.43
C ARG A 213 -11.25 9.08 -15.64
N GLY A 214 -9.93 8.93 -15.52
CA GLY A 214 -8.94 9.24 -16.56
C GLY A 214 -8.39 10.67 -16.53
N GLU A 215 -8.80 11.49 -15.56
CA GLU A 215 -8.36 12.88 -15.40
C GLU A 215 -7.01 12.98 -14.69
N THR A 216 -6.00 12.42 -15.34
CA THR A 216 -4.72 12.15 -14.70
C THR A 216 -3.98 13.42 -14.26
N GLU A 217 -4.01 14.49 -15.07
CA GLU A 217 -3.36 15.76 -14.71
C GLU A 217 -4.01 16.43 -13.49
N ALA A 218 -5.34 16.37 -13.40
CA ALA A 218 -6.08 16.92 -12.27
C ALA A 218 -5.84 16.10 -11.00
N ALA A 219 -5.78 14.76 -11.11
CA ALA A 219 -5.38 13.87 -10.01
C ALA A 219 -3.96 14.19 -9.52
N MET A 220 -3.02 14.45 -10.43
CA MET A 220 -1.64 14.80 -10.08
C MET A 220 -1.52 16.12 -9.32
N SER A 221 -2.33 17.12 -9.68
CA SER A 221 -2.44 18.37 -8.93
C SER A 221 -2.94 18.14 -7.49
N ASP A 222 -3.94 17.26 -7.34
CA ASP A 222 -4.47 16.89 -6.03
C ASP A 222 -3.42 16.14 -5.20
N TYR A 223 -2.76 15.13 -5.76
CA TYR A 223 -1.66 14.44 -5.09
C TYR A 223 -0.53 15.39 -4.69
N ALA A 224 -0.22 16.40 -5.52
CA ALA A 224 0.79 17.42 -5.17
C ALA A 224 0.35 18.27 -3.98
N THR A 225 -0.94 18.55 -3.86
CA THR A 225 -1.52 19.26 -2.72
C THR A 225 -1.46 18.40 -1.47
N VAL A 226 -1.72 17.09 -1.57
CA VAL A 226 -1.57 16.14 -0.45
C VAL A 226 -0.13 16.11 0.06
N VAL A 227 0.85 15.99 -0.83
CA VAL A 227 2.28 15.98 -0.46
C VAL A 227 2.71 17.30 0.19
N LYS A 228 2.16 18.44 -0.24
CA LYS A 228 2.41 19.74 0.42
C LYS A 228 1.89 19.80 1.85
N LEU A 229 0.72 19.19 2.12
CA LEU A 229 0.13 19.14 3.46
C LEU A 229 0.76 18.05 4.34
N GLN A 230 1.16 16.94 3.72
CA GLN A 230 1.77 15.77 4.35
C GLN A 230 2.95 15.28 3.51
N PRO A 231 4.17 15.81 3.75
CA PRO A 231 5.36 15.44 2.99
C PRO A 231 5.67 13.94 3.02
N ASN A 232 5.31 13.25 4.11
CA ASN A 232 5.57 11.83 4.32
C ASN A 232 4.40 10.93 3.87
N ASN A 233 3.45 11.44 3.08
CA ASN A 233 2.38 10.60 2.54
C ASN A 233 2.94 9.72 1.41
N GLU A 234 3.38 8.51 1.77
CA GLU A 234 3.99 7.52 0.87
C GLU A 234 3.11 7.23 -0.34
N GLU A 235 1.80 7.08 -0.14
CA GLU A 235 0.90 6.69 -1.22
C GLU A 235 0.76 7.79 -2.27
N ALA A 236 0.62 9.05 -1.85
CA ALA A 236 0.61 10.18 -2.77
C ALA A 236 1.94 10.29 -3.56
N LEU A 237 3.09 10.08 -2.89
CA LEU A 237 4.40 10.08 -3.54
C LEU A 237 4.54 8.95 -4.56
N ILE A 238 4.09 7.73 -4.23
CA ILE A 238 4.10 6.58 -5.13
C ILE A 238 3.22 6.83 -6.36
N ARG A 239 2.01 7.37 -6.16
CA ARG A 239 1.09 7.73 -7.27
C ARG A 239 1.74 8.75 -8.21
N GLN A 240 2.39 9.77 -7.65
CA GLN A 240 3.11 10.75 -8.46
C GLN A 240 4.30 10.16 -9.21
N ALA A 241 5.11 9.33 -8.55
CA ALA A 241 6.27 8.68 -9.15
C ALA A 241 5.85 7.79 -10.33
N LYS A 242 4.81 6.96 -10.13
CA LYS A 242 4.23 6.11 -11.18
C LYS A 242 3.73 6.93 -12.37
N HIS A 243 3.00 8.02 -12.10
CA HIS A 243 2.52 8.88 -13.18
C HIS A 243 3.66 9.49 -13.98
N ARG A 244 4.65 10.09 -13.30
CA ARG A 244 5.84 10.67 -13.94
C ARG A 244 6.54 9.63 -14.79
N PHE A 245 6.80 8.45 -14.22
CA PHE A 245 7.43 7.33 -14.91
C PHE A 245 6.67 6.94 -16.19
N ASN A 246 5.36 6.78 -16.12
CA ASN A 246 4.51 6.44 -17.27
C ASN A 246 4.51 7.53 -18.35
N LYS A 247 4.62 8.80 -17.97
CA LYS A 247 4.76 9.93 -18.89
C LYS A 247 6.13 10.03 -19.54
N ARG A 248 7.07 9.12 -19.22
CA ARG A 248 8.48 9.21 -19.62
C ARG A 248 9.06 10.58 -19.31
N TRP A 249 8.72 11.11 -18.12
CA TRP A 249 9.21 12.40 -17.65
C TRP A 249 10.74 12.52 -17.73
N PHE A 250 11.41 11.37 -17.54
CA PHE A 250 12.82 11.18 -17.75
C PHE A 250 13.03 10.46 -19.07
N LYS A 251 13.47 11.21 -20.08
CA LYS A 251 13.69 10.69 -21.44
C LYS A 251 14.92 9.78 -21.47
N ASP A 252 15.00 8.89 -22.46
CA ASP A 252 16.12 7.95 -22.61
C ASP A 252 17.47 8.68 -22.74
N ASP A 253 17.51 9.84 -23.42
CA ASP A 253 18.71 10.66 -23.50
C ASP A 253 19.16 11.17 -22.11
N MET A 254 18.21 11.49 -21.22
CA MET A 254 18.53 11.88 -19.84
C MET A 254 19.05 10.69 -19.04
N TRP A 255 18.49 9.48 -19.23
CA TRP A 255 19.04 8.26 -18.65
C TRP A 255 20.47 8.02 -19.11
N ASN A 256 20.73 8.18 -20.41
CA ASN A 256 22.08 8.04 -20.98
C ASN A 256 23.06 9.06 -20.39
N MET A 257 22.61 10.29 -20.12
CA MET A 257 23.44 11.32 -19.49
C MET A 257 23.74 11.04 -18.01
N VAL A 258 22.76 10.57 -17.24
CA VAL A 258 22.88 10.43 -15.77
C VAL A 258 23.42 9.05 -15.35
N THR A 259 23.21 8.00 -16.14
CA THR A 259 23.62 6.63 -15.81
C THR A 259 25.11 6.50 -15.47
N PRO A 260 26.08 7.11 -16.21
CA PRO A 260 27.48 7.02 -15.85
C PRO A 260 27.78 7.57 -14.45
N SER A 261 27.11 8.67 -14.09
CA SER A 261 27.24 9.30 -12.77
C SER A 261 26.56 8.48 -11.66
N LEU A 262 25.45 7.78 -11.95
CA LEU A 262 24.80 6.92 -10.95
C LEU A 262 25.58 5.63 -10.71
N LEU A 263 26.16 5.05 -11.77
CA LEU A 263 26.92 3.82 -11.62
C LEU A 263 28.24 4.04 -10.89
N GLU A 264 28.92 5.19 -11.07
CA GLU A 264 30.20 5.51 -10.40
C GLU A 264 31.23 4.37 -10.51
N GLY A 265 31.38 3.78 -11.70
CA GLY A 265 32.29 2.67 -11.93
C GLY A 265 31.77 1.29 -11.53
N ARG A 266 30.55 1.18 -10.97
CA ARG A 266 29.86 -0.11 -10.80
C ARG A 266 29.56 -0.74 -12.17
N PRO A 267 29.67 -2.07 -12.31
CA PRO A 267 29.60 -2.74 -13.60
C PRO A 267 28.22 -2.68 -14.27
N ASN A 268 27.14 -2.57 -13.49
CA ASN A 268 25.77 -2.51 -14.01
C ASN A 268 24.77 -1.95 -12.98
N THR A 269 23.55 -1.66 -13.44
CA THR A 269 22.46 -1.13 -12.61
C THR A 269 22.04 -2.06 -11.47
N TYR A 270 22.24 -3.38 -11.62
CA TYR A 270 21.98 -4.33 -10.54
C TYR A 270 22.91 -4.12 -9.35
N THR A 271 24.21 -3.97 -9.60
CA THR A 271 25.17 -3.68 -8.51
C THR A 271 24.91 -2.34 -7.83
N TYR A 272 24.45 -1.34 -8.59
CA TYR A 272 24.00 -0.07 -8.03
C TYR A 272 22.76 -0.25 -7.14
N SER A 273 21.71 -0.91 -7.62
CA SER A 273 20.46 -1.06 -6.85
C SER A 273 20.64 -1.89 -5.58
N LYS A 274 21.50 -2.91 -5.60
CA LYS A 274 21.87 -3.67 -4.39
C LYS A 274 22.66 -2.82 -3.41
N SER A 275 23.64 -2.05 -3.87
CA SER A 275 24.39 -1.10 -3.03
C SER A 275 23.47 -0.06 -2.39
N LEU A 276 22.51 0.48 -3.15
CA LEU A 276 21.54 1.45 -2.64
C LEU A 276 20.62 0.81 -1.57
N GLY A 277 20.16 -0.42 -1.83
CA GLY A 277 19.35 -1.17 -0.85
C GLY A 277 20.10 -1.41 0.46
N GLU A 278 21.40 -1.71 0.41
CA GLU A 278 22.22 -1.84 1.61
C GLU A 278 22.37 -0.52 2.37
N GLN A 279 22.52 0.62 1.67
CA GLN A 279 22.57 1.95 2.30
C GLN A 279 21.26 2.28 3.01
N ILE A 280 20.11 2.04 2.36
CA ILE A 280 18.80 2.25 2.98
C ILE A 280 18.64 1.39 4.24
N ILE A 281 19.09 0.12 4.20
CA ILE A 281 19.09 -0.73 5.39
C ILE A 281 19.97 -0.14 6.50
N MET A 282 21.15 0.40 6.17
CA MET A 282 22.03 1.03 7.16
C MET A 282 21.43 2.29 7.78
N GLU A 283 20.63 3.05 7.03
CA GLU A 283 19.99 4.28 7.50
C GLU A 283 18.70 4.00 8.31
N GLU A 284 17.89 3.03 7.87
CA GLU A 284 16.52 2.84 8.35
C GLU A 284 16.33 1.64 9.30
N ALA A 285 17.34 0.77 9.48
CA ALA A 285 17.17 -0.42 10.33
C ALA A 285 16.91 -0.09 11.81
N HIS A 286 17.34 1.07 12.29
CA HIS A 286 17.17 1.53 13.69
C HIS A 286 17.56 0.44 14.72
N ASP A 287 16.59 -0.07 15.50
CA ASP A 287 16.80 -1.09 16.54
C ASP A 287 16.45 -2.51 16.08
N LEU A 288 16.19 -2.72 14.78
CA LEU A 288 15.89 -4.05 14.25
C LEU A 288 17.17 -4.91 14.20
N PRO A 289 17.10 -6.20 14.59
CA PRO A 289 18.23 -7.12 14.49
C PRO A 289 18.45 -7.51 13.02
N VAL A 290 19.27 -6.72 12.32
CA VAL A 290 19.52 -6.86 10.87
C VAL A 290 20.98 -7.26 10.59
N ALA A 291 21.16 -8.14 9.62
CA ALA A 291 22.45 -8.48 9.02
C ALA A 291 22.32 -8.54 7.50
N ILE A 292 23.42 -8.28 6.81
CA ILE A 292 23.49 -8.31 5.34
C ILE A 292 24.31 -9.52 4.92
N LEU A 293 23.73 -10.41 4.12
CA LEU A 293 24.44 -11.52 3.48
C LEU A 293 24.71 -11.18 2.01
N ARG A 294 25.98 -11.16 1.61
CA ARG A 294 26.46 -10.91 0.25
C ARG A 294 26.94 -12.21 -0.40
N PRO A 295 26.08 -12.96 -1.09
CA PRO A 295 26.53 -14.09 -1.90
C PRO A 295 27.24 -13.62 -3.18
N SER A 296 28.18 -14.43 -3.67
CA SER A 296 28.67 -14.31 -5.04
C SER A 296 27.64 -14.88 -6.03
N ILE A 297 28.05 -15.27 -7.24
CA ILE A 297 27.09 -15.73 -8.24
C ILE A 297 26.49 -17.06 -7.79
N ILE A 298 25.19 -17.07 -7.49
CA ILE A 298 24.52 -18.27 -7.02
C ILE A 298 24.36 -19.26 -8.18
N GLY A 299 24.92 -20.45 -8.01
CA GLY A 299 24.83 -21.57 -8.94
C GLY A 299 23.95 -22.71 -8.41
N ALA A 300 23.96 -23.82 -9.14
CA ALA A 300 23.19 -25.00 -8.80
C ALA A 300 23.59 -25.61 -7.43
N ALA A 301 22.65 -26.28 -6.78
CA ALA A 301 22.86 -26.94 -5.50
C ALA A 301 23.91 -28.05 -5.60
N VAL A 302 24.74 -28.19 -4.58
CA VAL A 302 25.66 -29.34 -4.47
C VAL A 302 24.90 -30.57 -3.98
N LYS A 303 24.01 -30.39 -3.00
CA LYS A 303 23.32 -31.50 -2.32
C LYS A 303 21.81 -31.30 -2.20
N ASP A 304 21.35 -30.22 -1.57
CA ASP A 304 19.94 -30.04 -1.19
C ASP A 304 19.25 -28.99 -2.08
N PRO A 305 18.00 -29.19 -2.54
CA PRO A 305 17.13 -30.36 -2.32
C PRO A 305 17.51 -31.57 -3.18
N LEU A 306 18.27 -31.37 -4.26
CA LEU A 306 18.87 -32.41 -5.08
C LEU A 306 20.12 -31.85 -5.80
N PRO A 307 21.17 -32.66 -6.03
CA PRO A 307 22.37 -32.20 -6.71
C PRO A 307 22.07 -31.64 -8.11
N GLY A 308 22.64 -30.48 -8.43
CA GLY A 308 22.43 -29.81 -9.72
C GLY A 308 21.14 -29.01 -9.84
N TRP A 309 20.32 -28.94 -8.78
CA TRP A 309 19.08 -28.16 -8.81
C TRP A 309 19.32 -26.65 -8.92
N ILE A 310 18.54 -26.00 -9.78
CA ILE A 310 18.47 -24.55 -9.94
C ILE A 310 17.06 -24.17 -10.39
N ASP A 311 16.50 -23.08 -9.86
CA ASP A 311 15.12 -22.64 -10.16
C ASP A 311 15.03 -21.66 -11.32
N CYS A 312 16.16 -21.05 -11.72
CA CYS A 312 16.16 -19.98 -12.70
C CYS A 312 17.31 -20.07 -13.72
N PHE A 313 17.01 -19.70 -14.96
CA PHE A 313 17.99 -19.54 -16.03
C PHE A 313 18.60 -18.12 -16.05
N HIS A 314 18.54 -17.39 -14.94
CA HIS A 314 19.10 -16.04 -14.85
C HIS A 314 20.62 -16.09 -14.73
N GLY A 315 21.30 -15.07 -15.26
CA GLY A 315 22.76 -14.94 -15.17
C GLY A 315 23.50 -16.15 -15.77
N PRO A 316 24.45 -16.77 -15.05
CA PRO A 316 25.22 -17.89 -15.58
C PRO A 316 24.44 -19.16 -15.88
N GLY A 317 23.29 -19.41 -15.24
CA GLY A 317 22.47 -20.59 -15.53
C GLY A 317 22.03 -20.62 -17.01
N GLY A 318 21.50 -19.49 -17.51
CA GLY A 318 21.15 -19.33 -18.92
C GLY A 318 22.36 -19.37 -19.84
N LEU A 319 23.49 -18.81 -19.41
CA LEU A 319 24.76 -18.87 -20.16
C LEU A 319 25.23 -20.32 -20.38
N PHE A 320 25.22 -21.13 -19.33
CA PHE A 320 25.63 -22.53 -19.38
C PHE A 320 24.69 -23.34 -20.27
N VAL A 321 23.37 -23.18 -20.14
CA VAL A 321 22.41 -23.90 -20.99
C VAL A 321 22.54 -23.50 -22.45
N ALA A 322 22.68 -22.21 -22.76
CA ALA A 322 22.86 -21.74 -24.13
C ALA A 322 24.16 -22.27 -24.77
N THR A 323 25.22 -22.39 -23.97
CA THR A 323 26.50 -22.96 -24.39
C THR A 323 26.42 -24.46 -24.57
N GLY A 324 25.79 -25.18 -23.63
CA GLY A 324 25.62 -26.63 -23.65
C GLY A 324 24.75 -27.11 -24.82
N LYS A 325 23.72 -26.33 -25.20
CA LYS A 325 22.92 -26.58 -26.42
C LYS A 325 23.61 -26.15 -27.72
N GLY A 326 24.76 -25.48 -27.63
CA GLY A 326 25.51 -24.99 -28.79
C GLY A 326 24.91 -23.75 -29.47
N LEU A 327 23.95 -23.07 -28.83
CA LEU A 327 23.34 -21.83 -29.31
C LEU A 327 24.30 -20.65 -29.12
N LEU A 328 24.92 -20.56 -27.94
CA LEU A 328 25.92 -19.54 -27.65
C LEU A 328 27.32 -20.07 -27.92
N ARG A 329 28.00 -19.48 -28.92
CA ARG A 329 29.32 -19.93 -29.38
C ARG A 329 30.42 -18.90 -29.15
N VAL A 330 30.07 -17.67 -28.83
CA VAL A 330 31.02 -16.58 -28.60
C VAL A 330 30.54 -15.77 -27.42
N LEU A 331 31.43 -15.53 -26.47
CA LEU A 331 31.16 -14.66 -25.33
C LEU A 331 32.32 -13.69 -25.13
N ARG A 332 31.98 -12.42 -24.92
CA ARG A 332 32.96 -11.41 -24.53
C ARG A 332 33.22 -11.57 -23.03
N ALA A 333 34.39 -12.06 -22.68
CA ALA A 333 34.74 -12.33 -21.28
C ALA A 333 36.24 -12.21 -21.06
N ASP A 334 36.60 -11.83 -19.84
CA ASP A 334 37.96 -11.95 -19.34
C ASP A 334 38.20 -13.39 -18.85
N ILE A 335 39.04 -14.14 -19.58
CA ILE A 335 39.36 -15.53 -19.27
C ILE A 335 40.11 -15.73 -17.94
N ASN A 336 40.81 -14.69 -17.47
CA ASN A 336 41.52 -14.70 -16.18
C ASN A 336 40.63 -14.13 -15.06
N GLY A 337 39.43 -13.66 -15.39
CA GLY A 337 38.45 -13.21 -14.40
C GLY A 337 38.08 -14.34 -13.45
N LYS A 338 37.87 -13.99 -12.18
CA LYS A 338 37.40 -14.92 -11.16
C LYS A 338 35.95 -15.33 -11.46
N ALA A 339 35.71 -16.62 -11.59
CA ALA A 339 34.39 -17.22 -11.71
C ALA A 339 33.89 -17.60 -10.32
N ASP A 340 33.53 -16.59 -9.52
CA ASP A 340 33.09 -16.80 -8.13
C ASP A 340 31.62 -17.25 -8.11
N ILE A 341 31.43 -18.56 -8.23
CA ILE A 341 30.13 -19.22 -8.21
C ILE A 341 29.99 -19.97 -6.90
N VAL A 342 28.91 -19.69 -6.16
CA VAL A 342 28.59 -20.34 -4.88
C VAL A 342 27.33 -21.19 -5.00
N PRO A 343 27.32 -22.43 -4.49
CA PRO A 343 26.11 -23.27 -4.50
C PRO A 343 24.95 -22.65 -3.70
N VAL A 344 23.72 -22.75 -4.21
CA VAL A 344 22.53 -22.19 -3.56
C VAL A 344 22.26 -22.77 -2.17
N ASP A 345 22.54 -24.05 -1.96
CA ASP A 345 22.38 -24.74 -0.67
C ASP A 345 23.35 -24.20 0.38
N PHE A 346 24.54 -23.79 -0.01
CA PHE A 346 25.50 -23.16 0.91
C PHE A 346 25.04 -21.76 1.32
N VAL A 347 24.52 -20.99 0.36
CA VAL A 347 23.95 -19.66 0.63
C VAL A 347 22.76 -19.77 1.55
N ASN A 348 21.87 -20.75 1.34
CA ASN A 348 20.70 -20.98 2.19
C ASN A 348 21.10 -21.36 3.62
N ASN A 349 22.05 -22.29 3.78
CA ASN A 349 22.56 -22.67 5.10
C ASN A 349 23.18 -21.48 5.83
N MET A 350 23.91 -20.64 5.10
CA MET A 350 24.50 -19.42 5.65
C MET A 350 23.44 -18.37 6.00
N LEU A 351 22.41 -18.20 5.17
CA LEU A 351 21.29 -17.30 5.45
C LEU A 351 20.56 -17.69 6.75
N LEU A 352 20.25 -18.98 6.93
CA LEU A 352 19.63 -19.50 8.15
C LEU A 352 20.53 -19.29 9.37
N SER A 353 21.82 -19.58 9.22
CA SER A 353 22.81 -19.42 10.31
C SER A 353 22.99 -17.96 10.71
N VAL A 354 23.06 -17.04 9.73
CA VAL A 354 23.16 -15.60 9.94
C VAL A 354 21.88 -15.07 10.59
N GLY A 355 20.70 -15.50 10.13
CA GLY A 355 19.43 -15.12 10.73
C GLY A 355 19.35 -15.52 12.21
N TRP A 356 19.70 -16.78 12.53
CA TRP A 356 19.78 -17.25 13.91
C TRP A 356 20.80 -16.46 14.73
N ALA A 357 22.02 -16.28 14.23
CA ALA A 357 23.08 -15.56 14.94
C ALA A 357 22.71 -14.09 15.20
N THR A 358 22.03 -13.44 14.26
CA THR A 358 21.57 -12.04 14.39
C THR A 358 20.44 -11.92 15.41
N ALA A 359 19.52 -12.88 15.45
CA ALA A 359 18.46 -12.92 16.46
C ALA A 359 19.00 -13.16 17.88
N MET A 360 20.03 -14.01 18.02
CA MET A 360 20.66 -14.29 19.32
C MET A 360 21.59 -13.16 19.77
N ASN A 361 22.31 -12.56 18.83
CA ASN A 361 23.27 -11.50 19.08
C ASN A 361 22.65 -10.16 18.65
N LYS A 362 21.83 -9.57 19.53
CA LYS A 362 21.13 -8.28 19.35
C LYS A 362 22.07 -7.07 19.35
N SER A 363 23.19 -7.17 18.64
CA SER A 363 24.11 -6.08 18.41
C SER A 363 23.42 -5.00 17.57
N LYS A 364 23.72 -3.74 17.88
CA LYS A 364 23.26 -2.60 17.08
C LYS A 364 24.04 -2.45 15.77
N ASP A 365 25.20 -3.11 15.66
CA ASP A 365 26.03 -3.04 14.46
C ASP A 365 25.54 -4.04 13.42
N ILE A 366 25.17 -3.53 12.24
CA ILE A 366 24.75 -4.36 11.11
C ILE A 366 25.97 -5.10 10.57
N LYS A 367 26.01 -6.42 10.78
CA LYS A 367 27.10 -7.27 10.29
C LYS A 367 26.90 -7.64 8.83
N VAL A 368 27.98 -7.54 8.06
CA VAL A 368 28.01 -7.95 6.65
C VAL A 368 28.78 -9.26 6.52
N TYR A 369 28.09 -10.31 6.08
CA TYR A 369 28.66 -11.62 5.84
C TYR A 369 28.82 -11.87 4.34
N HIS A 370 29.95 -12.40 3.92
CA HIS A 370 30.23 -12.69 2.50
C HIS A 370 30.17 -14.20 2.27
N SER A 371 29.29 -14.64 1.37
CA SER A 371 29.19 -16.04 0.93
C SER A 371 29.85 -16.18 -0.44
N ASN A 372 31.18 -16.23 -0.44
CA ASN A 372 31.98 -16.31 -1.66
C ASN A 372 33.24 -17.15 -1.46
N THR A 373 33.83 -17.59 -2.56
CA THR A 373 35.08 -18.39 -2.53
C THR A 373 36.24 -17.68 -3.21
N GLY A 374 35.98 -16.64 -4.01
CA GLY A 374 36.98 -15.96 -4.84
C GLY A 374 38.09 -15.23 -4.10
N THR A 375 37.96 -15.02 -2.79
CA THR A 375 39.01 -14.44 -1.94
C THR A 375 39.94 -15.49 -1.35
N GLN A 376 39.44 -16.71 -1.09
CA GLN A 376 40.19 -17.78 -0.42
C GLN A 376 40.67 -18.87 -1.38
N ASN A 377 39.80 -19.31 -2.28
CA ASN A 377 40.08 -20.37 -3.25
C ASN A 377 39.47 -19.99 -4.62
N PRO A 378 40.07 -19.02 -5.34
CA PRO A 378 39.53 -18.53 -6.60
C PRO A 378 39.68 -19.56 -7.73
N ILE A 379 38.58 -19.81 -8.43
CA ILE A 379 38.60 -20.44 -9.76
C ILE A 379 38.44 -19.37 -10.83
N THR A 380 39.24 -19.43 -11.89
CA THR A 380 39.15 -18.53 -13.04
C THR A 380 38.29 -19.14 -14.15
N TRP A 381 37.77 -18.31 -15.05
CA TRP A 381 36.99 -18.79 -16.20
C TRP A 381 37.76 -19.77 -17.08
N ILE A 382 39.08 -19.60 -17.25
CA ILE A 382 39.93 -20.54 -18.00
C ILE A 382 40.06 -21.90 -17.30
N GLN A 383 40.09 -21.94 -15.96
CA GLN A 383 40.12 -23.17 -15.18
C GLN A 383 38.75 -23.87 -15.15
N LEU A 384 37.66 -23.09 -15.10
CA LEU A 384 36.30 -23.61 -15.09
C LEU A 384 35.89 -24.19 -16.46
N TYR A 385 36.36 -23.58 -17.55
CA TYR A 385 36.01 -23.98 -18.92
C TYR A 385 36.13 -25.50 -19.21
N PRO A 386 37.28 -26.17 -18.99
CA PRO A 386 37.40 -27.60 -19.28
C PRO A 386 36.47 -28.46 -18.43
N LEU A 387 36.18 -28.06 -17.18
CA LEU A 387 35.24 -28.78 -16.30
C LEU A 387 33.82 -28.72 -16.84
N VAL A 388 33.39 -27.52 -17.25
CA VAL A 388 32.06 -27.29 -17.84
C VAL A 388 31.91 -28.02 -19.18
N ILE A 389 32.91 -27.91 -20.06
CA ILE A 389 32.89 -28.60 -21.35
C ILE A 389 32.83 -30.12 -21.17
N LYS A 390 33.64 -30.68 -20.25
CA LYS A 390 33.58 -32.11 -19.91
C LYS A 390 32.18 -32.51 -19.44
N SER A 391 31.57 -31.72 -18.56
CA SER A 391 30.20 -31.96 -18.07
C SER A 391 29.17 -32.07 -19.19
N TYR A 392 29.29 -31.29 -20.27
CA TYR A 392 28.37 -31.39 -21.42
C TYR A 392 28.56 -32.65 -22.27
N TYR A 393 29.74 -33.26 -22.28
CA TYR A 393 29.95 -34.56 -22.95
C TYR A 393 29.50 -35.72 -22.08
N ASP A 394 29.77 -35.64 -20.77
CA ASP A 394 29.36 -36.66 -19.82
C ASP A 394 27.83 -36.67 -19.65
N ASN A 395 27.19 -35.49 -19.73
CA ASN A 395 25.74 -35.30 -19.58
C ASN A 395 25.21 -34.37 -20.69
N PRO A 396 24.98 -34.88 -21.92
CA PRO A 396 24.50 -34.07 -23.02
C PRO A 396 23.06 -33.59 -22.80
N PHE A 397 22.77 -32.36 -23.22
CA PHE A 397 21.40 -31.84 -23.23
C PHE A 397 20.55 -32.53 -24.32
N ASP A 398 19.23 -32.56 -24.13
CA ASP A 398 18.32 -32.88 -25.23
C ASP A 398 18.29 -31.71 -26.24
N TRP A 399 18.06 -32.03 -27.53
CA TRP A 399 17.94 -31.04 -28.61
C TRP A 399 19.17 -30.11 -28.73
N ILE A 400 20.33 -30.71 -28.98
CA ILE A 400 21.59 -29.99 -29.19
C ILE A 400 21.60 -29.43 -30.61
N PHE A 401 21.67 -28.10 -30.73
CA PHE A 401 21.75 -27.44 -32.03
C PHE A 401 23.14 -27.57 -32.66
N HIS A 402 24.19 -27.52 -31.82
CA HIS A 402 25.57 -27.68 -32.26
C HIS A 402 26.44 -28.24 -31.12
N ARG A 403 27.57 -28.87 -31.47
CA ARG A 403 28.57 -29.33 -30.50
C ARG A 403 28.88 -28.22 -29.47
N PRO A 404 28.81 -28.50 -28.16
CA PRO A 404 29.03 -27.51 -27.11
C PRO A 404 30.48 -27.04 -27.13
N LYS A 405 30.69 -25.84 -27.65
CA LYS A 405 31.97 -25.15 -27.72
C LYS A 405 31.73 -23.65 -27.75
N ILE A 406 32.36 -22.95 -26.81
CA ILE A 406 32.34 -21.49 -26.75
C ILE A 406 33.75 -20.92 -26.92
N TYR A 407 33.85 -19.82 -27.65
CA TYR A 407 35.04 -18.99 -27.79
C TYR A 407 34.90 -17.78 -26.86
N LEU A 408 35.83 -17.67 -25.90
CA LEU A 408 35.91 -16.53 -25.00
C LEU A 408 36.86 -15.49 -25.62
N CYS A 409 36.34 -14.30 -25.93
CA CYS A 409 37.11 -13.26 -26.62
C CYS A 409 37.25 -12.00 -25.73
N ARG A 410 38.49 -11.51 -25.57
CA ARG A 410 38.79 -10.21 -24.92
C ARG A 410 38.77 -9.01 -25.88
N PRO A 411 39.34 -9.06 -27.11
CA PRO A 411 39.48 -7.86 -27.95
C PRO A 411 38.14 -7.40 -28.54
N ALA A 412 37.87 -6.10 -28.47
CA ALA A 412 36.69 -5.45 -29.05
C ALA A 412 36.55 -5.68 -30.57
N PHE A 413 37.65 -5.92 -31.28
CA PHE A 413 37.65 -6.15 -32.72
C PHE A 413 37.31 -7.60 -33.12
N SER A 414 37.72 -8.58 -32.31
CA SER A 414 37.51 -10.00 -32.63
C SER A 414 36.06 -10.45 -32.40
N TRP A 415 35.41 -9.90 -31.37
CA TRP A 415 34.06 -10.32 -30.98
C TRP A 415 33.00 -10.06 -32.07
N PRO A 416 32.91 -8.87 -32.70
CA PRO A 416 31.94 -8.61 -33.77
C PRO A 416 32.08 -9.58 -34.94
N LEU A 417 33.31 -9.92 -35.32
CA LEU A 417 33.58 -10.85 -36.41
C LEU A 417 33.10 -12.27 -36.05
N TRP A 418 33.48 -12.76 -34.88
CA TRP A 418 33.05 -14.07 -34.39
C TRP A 418 31.53 -14.14 -34.20
N HIS A 419 30.90 -13.08 -33.68
CA HIS A 419 29.45 -12.99 -33.54
C HIS A 419 28.76 -13.00 -34.92
N LEU A 420 29.26 -12.23 -35.89
CA LEU A 420 28.73 -12.20 -37.25
C LEU A 420 28.72 -13.59 -37.88
N PHE A 421 29.84 -14.31 -37.84
CA PHE A 421 29.96 -15.62 -38.48
C PHE A 421 29.32 -16.77 -37.71
N LEU A 422 29.34 -16.73 -36.38
CA LEU A 422 28.87 -17.85 -35.57
C LEU A 422 27.42 -17.70 -35.10
N HIS A 423 26.85 -16.49 -35.16
CA HIS A 423 25.46 -16.20 -34.74
C HIS A 423 24.64 -15.52 -35.82
N SER A 424 25.02 -14.32 -36.27
CA SER A 424 24.18 -13.51 -37.15
C SER A 424 23.94 -14.16 -38.52
N ILE A 425 25.01 -14.54 -39.24
CA ILE A 425 24.89 -15.18 -40.57
C ILE A 425 24.05 -16.46 -40.49
N PRO A 426 24.32 -17.43 -39.59
CA PRO A 426 23.46 -18.60 -39.42
C PRO A 426 22.00 -18.26 -39.14
N ALA A 427 21.71 -17.25 -38.30
CA ALA A 427 20.34 -16.83 -37.98
C ALA A 427 19.61 -16.30 -39.23
N TYR A 428 20.22 -15.38 -39.97
CA TYR A 428 19.65 -14.85 -41.22
C TYR A 428 19.43 -15.95 -42.27
N VAL A 429 20.37 -16.90 -42.40
CA VAL A 429 20.24 -18.03 -43.32
C VAL A 429 19.07 -18.93 -42.93
N MET A 430 18.90 -19.23 -41.63
CA MET A 430 17.79 -20.04 -41.15
C MET A 430 16.44 -19.37 -41.33
N ASP A 431 16.33 -18.07 -41.07
CA ASP A 431 15.10 -17.31 -41.31
C ASP A 431 14.75 -17.19 -42.79
N PHE A 432 15.77 -17.05 -43.64
CA PHE A 432 15.58 -17.10 -45.08
C PHE A 432 15.02 -18.46 -45.53
N ILE A 433 15.57 -19.57 -45.01
CA ILE A 433 15.05 -20.92 -45.28
C ILE A 433 13.62 -21.08 -44.75
N PHE A 434 13.31 -20.59 -43.55
CA PHE A 434 11.95 -20.63 -43.00
C PHE A 434 10.97 -19.87 -43.88
N THR A 435 11.36 -18.69 -44.35
CA THR A 435 10.55 -17.88 -45.27
C THR A 435 10.29 -18.63 -46.58
N LEU A 436 11.30 -19.30 -47.15
CA LEU A 436 11.13 -20.14 -48.34
C LEU A 436 10.20 -21.34 -48.12
N LEU A 437 10.17 -21.89 -46.90
CA LEU A 437 9.28 -22.96 -46.49
C LEU A 437 7.87 -22.49 -46.08
N GLY A 438 7.54 -21.21 -46.28
CA GLY A 438 6.26 -20.61 -45.88
C GLY A 438 6.07 -20.48 -44.37
N LYS A 439 7.15 -20.60 -43.58
CA LYS A 439 7.15 -20.42 -42.13
C LYS A 439 7.57 -19.00 -41.77
N LYS A 440 7.12 -18.52 -40.61
CA LYS A 440 7.52 -17.20 -40.08
C LYS A 440 8.98 -17.24 -39.64
N ALA A 441 9.73 -16.18 -39.96
CA ALA A 441 11.07 -15.94 -39.41
C ALA A 441 11.02 -15.90 -37.87
N MET A 442 12.04 -16.47 -37.24
CA MET A 442 12.08 -16.75 -35.80
C MET A 442 13.31 -16.17 -35.10
N TYR A 443 14.44 -16.00 -35.80
CA TYR A 443 15.74 -15.76 -35.16
C TYR A 443 16.23 -14.30 -35.23
N VAL A 444 15.85 -13.54 -36.26
CA VAL A 444 16.23 -12.14 -36.49
C VAL A 444 15.03 -11.22 -36.44
#